data_AF-A0AA37Q304-F1
#
_entry.id   AF-A0AA37Q304-F1
#
_cell.length_a   1.000
_cell.length_b   1.000
_cell.length_c   1.000
_cell.angle_alpha   90.00
_cell.angle_beta   90.00
_cell.angle_gamma   90.00
#
_symmetry.space_group_name_H-M   'P 1'
#
loop_
_entity.id
_entity.type
_entity.pdbx_description
1 polymer ?
#
loop_
_entity_poly.entity_id
_entity_poly.type
_entity_poly.pdbx_seq_one_letter_code
_entity_poly.pdbx_strand_id
1 'polypeptide(L)'
;MSPTPLSHGDLARLQTVLGTMLAPHEYGDAQAWGDALCGELAALIPDGMVGLLRATPQGPYTHTPLPLDDQVLYVRHFARLDLASARQAERRLTIAHRWSLTAPDEMRGSEFQEEWLRPRRLADAFWLNTYDGPTARHRVFLNFAAVQDGAARDRVLTLLRLMEPAFQAGTMALDRLGSDAVALHRTLDALAHAVQVSDAAGRALHRTAALCALLAEEPERARLEAALAAAAHDVSALVAPRAGGAAVLGHTAATRTVDTARARYTVRGTLAPHATAGRLAIVLDVTHAPRGAAQATLDDDTLRARYGLTAREVAVARLLAERLSDAEIATRLGTSPNTARTHVERVRTKLGVAKRGEVGARLRGG
;
A
#
# COMPACT_ATOMS: atom_id res chain seq x y z
N MET A 1 31.99 -33.90 -20.84
CA MET A 1 30.71 -34.39 -21.39
C MET A 1 29.87 -33.18 -21.71
N SER A 2 29.32 -33.07 -22.92
CA SER A 2 28.42 -31.96 -23.26
C SER A 2 27.14 -32.09 -22.45
N PRO A 3 26.57 -30.98 -21.93
CA PRO A 3 25.32 -31.03 -21.17
C PRO A 3 24.21 -31.64 -22.04
N THR A 4 23.36 -32.46 -21.44
CA THR A 4 22.18 -33.01 -22.12
C THR A 4 21.35 -31.84 -22.66
N PRO A 5 21.09 -31.78 -23.98
CA PRO A 5 20.37 -30.65 -24.56
C PRO A 5 18.95 -30.58 -24.00
N LEU A 6 18.48 -29.36 -23.72
CA LEU A 6 17.12 -29.12 -23.27
C LEU A 6 16.13 -29.58 -24.34
N SER A 7 15.10 -30.33 -23.93
CA SER A 7 14.04 -30.75 -24.85
C SER A 7 13.20 -29.55 -25.31
N HIS A 8 12.45 -29.69 -26.41
CA HIS A 8 11.50 -28.66 -26.82
C HIS A 8 10.46 -28.36 -25.73
N GLY A 9 10.05 -29.38 -24.96
CA GLY A 9 9.18 -29.20 -23.80
C GLY A 9 9.84 -28.39 -22.69
N ASP A 10 11.12 -28.64 -22.40
CA ASP A 10 11.89 -27.87 -21.41
C ASP A 10 12.02 -26.40 -21.83
N LEU A 11 12.26 -26.13 -23.12
CA LEU A 11 12.36 -24.76 -23.65
C LEU A 11 11.04 -24.00 -23.52
N ALA A 12 9.91 -24.63 -23.83
CA ALA A 12 8.58 -24.02 -23.68
C ALA A 12 8.26 -23.71 -22.20
N ARG A 13 8.60 -24.63 -21.29
CA ARG A 13 8.45 -24.40 -19.84
C ARG A 13 9.38 -23.30 -19.34
N LEU A 14 10.64 -23.30 -19.77
CA LEU A 14 11.59 -22.25 -19.44
C LEU A 14 11.10 -20.88 -19.91
N GLN A 15 10.54 -20.78 -21.13
CA GLN A 15 9.96 -19.54 -21.63
C GLN A 15 8.81 -19.05 -20.74
N THR A 16 7.97 -19.96 -20.24
CA THR A 16 6.88 -19.64 -19.29
C THR A 16 7.45 -19.11 -17.97
N VAL A 17 8.44 -19.80 -17.39
CA VAL A 17 9.13 -19.36 -16.16
C VAL A 17 9.76 -17.98 -16.35
N LEU A 18 10.45 -17.74 -17.46
CA LEU A 18 11.07 -16.45 -17.77
C LEU A 18 10.01 -15.34 -17.89
N GLY A 19 8.87 -15.62 -18.53
CA GLY A 19 7.74 -14.70 -18.61
C GLY A 19 7.22 -14.31 -17.22
N THR A 20 6.97 -15.30 -16.36
CA THR A 20 6.56 -15.08 -14.97
C THR A 20 7.59 -14.26 -14.19
N MET A 21 8.89 -14.56 -14.33
CA MET A 21 9.95 -13.80 -13.66
C MET A 21 9.96 -12.33 -14.09
N LEU A 22 9.78 -12.05 -15.39
CA LEU A 22 9.84 -10.69 -15.94
C LEU A 22 8.57 -9.86 -15.70
N ALA A 23 7.45 -10.49 -15.34
CA ALA A 23 6.15 -9.83 -15.23
C ALA A 23 5.52 -9.87 -13.82
N PRO A 24 6.24 -9.56 -12.72
CA PRO A 24 5.65 -9.60 -11.37
C PRO A 24 4.48 -8.64 -11.17
N HIS A 25 4.41 -7.58 -11.98
CA HIS A 25 3.35 -6.57 -11.95
C HIS A 25 1.99 -7.08 -12.45
N GLU A 26 1.96 -8.17 -13.22
CA GLU A 26 0.72 -8.78 -13.72
C GLU A 26 -0.02 -9.56 -12.62
N TYR A 27 0.65 -9.86 -11.51
CA TYR A 27 0.09 -10.62 -10.40
C TYR A 27 -0.55 -9.71 -9.35
N GLY A 28 -1.58 -10.23 -8.67
CA GLY A 28 -2.37 -9.51 -7.68
C GLY A 28 -1.53 -8.87 -6.58
N ASP A 29 -0.54 -9.60 -6.11
CA ASP A 29 0.46 -9.17 -5.14
C ASP A 29 1.74 -10.03 -5.30
N ALA A 30 2.71 -9.75 -4.44
CA ALA A 30 4.01 -10.40 -4.47
C ALA A 30 3.97 -11.88 -4.02
N GLN A 31 2.93 -12.28 -3.29
CA GLN A 31 2.71 -13.67 -2.88
C GLN A 31 2.13 -14.48 -4.05
N ALA A 32 1.10 -13.95 -4.73
CA ALA A 32 0.53 -14.57 -5.92
C ALA A 32 1.57 -14.77 -7.03
N TRP A 33 2.48 -13.79 -7.21
CA TRP A 33 3.63 -13.95 -8.12
C TRP A 33 4.56 -15.09 -7.69
N GLY A 34 4.89 -15.16 -6.40
CA GLY A 34 5.78 -16.19 -5.87
C GLY A 34 5.20 -17.60 -5.98
N ASP A 35 3.90 -17.75 -5.73
CA ASP A 35 3.16 -19.01 -5.85
C ASP A 35 3.14 -19.48 -7.32
N ALA A 36 2.86 -18.57 -8.26
CA ALA A 36 2.90 -18.87 -9.69
C ALA A 36 4.31 -19.26 -10.15
N LEU A 37 5.34 -18.52 -9.74
CA LEU A 37 6.73 -18.81 -10.08
C LEU A 37 7.15 -20.20 -9.58
N CYS A 38 6.79 -20.55 -8.34
CA CYS A 38 7.11 -21.88 -7.79
C CYS A 38 6.38 -23.00 -8.53
N GLY A 39 5.12 -22.77 -8.93
CA GLY A 39 4.36 -23.71 -9.77
C GLY A 39 5.03 -23.98 -11.11
N GLU A 40 5.44 -22.92 -11.83
CA GLU A 40 6.10 -23.06 -13.12
C GLU A 40 7.48 -23.73 -13.01
N LEU A 41 8.25 -23.37 -11.97
CA LEU A 41 9.54 -24.00 -11.68
C LEU A 41 9.40 -25.49 -11.33
N ALA A 42 8.37 -25.87 -10.55
CA ALA A 42 8.09 -27.26 -10.23
C ALA A 42 7.71 -28.07 -11.48
N ALA A 43 7.05 -27.43 -12.45
CA ALA A 43 6.75 -28.03 -13.75
C ALA A 43 8.01 -28.23 -14.61
N LEU A 44 8.98 -27.31 -14.54
CA LEU A 44 10.26 -27.38 -15.26
C LEU A 44 11.23 -28.39 -14.63
N ILE A 45 11.19 -28.56 -13.30
CA ILE A 45 12.09 -29.42 -12.52
C ILE A 45 11.25 -30.34 -11.63
N PRO A 46 10.57 -31.35 -12.20
CA PRO A 46 9.59 -32.16 -11.48
C PRO A 46 10.20 -33.04 -10.37
N ASP A 47 11.48 -33.40 -10.49
CA ASP A 47 12.19 -34.21 -9.50
C ASP A 47 12.76 -33.38 -8.33
N GLY A 48 12.64 -32.05 -8.42
CA GLY A 48 13.15 -31.11 -7.44
C GLY A 48 12.03 -30.51 -6.58
N MET A 49 12.26 -30.44 -5.28
CA MET A 49 11.48 -29.59 -4.40
C MET A 49 11.89 -28.14 -4.61
N VAL A 50 10.95 -27.33 -5.09
CA VAL A 50 11.14 -25.90 -5.34
C VAL A 50 10.68 -25.10 -4.13
N GLY A 51 11.41 -24.05 -3.81
CA GLY A 51 10.90 -22.98 -2.98
C GLY A 51 11.48 -21.62 -3.35
N LEU A 52 10.82 -20.58 -2.83
CA LEU A 52 11.17 -19.19 -3.01
C LEU A 52 11.19 -18.52 -1.63
N LEU A 53 12.32 -17.92 -1.28
CA LEU A 53 12.47 -17.05 -0.12
C LEU A 53 12.57 -15.60 -0.59
N ARG A 54 11.88 -14.70 0.10
CA ARG A 54 11.90 -13.26 -0.12
C ARG A 54 12.05 -12.54 1.21
N ALA A 55 13.14 -11.81 1.39
CA ALA A 55 13.32 -10.96 2.56
C ALA A 55 12.48 -9.67 2.38
N THR A 56 11.55 -9.43 3.31
CA THR A 56 10.73 -8.21 3.33
C THR A 56 10.96 -7.45 4.64
N PRO A 57 10.64 -6.14 4.71
CA PRO A 57 10.69 -5.39 5.96
C PRO A 57 9.84 -6.00 7.10
N GLN A 58 8.78 -6.73 6.75
CA GLN A 58 7.88 -7.42 7.70
C GLN A 58 8.40 -8.79 8.13
N GLY A 59 9.51 -9.26 7.54
CA GLY A 59 10.09 -10.58 7.78
C GLY A 59 10.27 -11.39 6.48
N PRO A 60 10.99 -12.52 6.53
CA PRO A 60 11.14 -13.39 5.38
C PRO A 60 9.81 -14.08 5.05
N TYR A 61 9.40 -14.00 3.79
CA TYR A 61 8.34 -14.82 3.23
C TYR A 61 8.96 -16.02 2.52
N THR A 62 8.46 -17.22 2.78
CA THR A 62 8.94 -18.46 2.13
C THR A 62 7.78 -19.22 1.52
N HIS A 63 7.83 -19.45 0.22
CA HIS A 63 7.01 -20.44 -0.48
C HIS A 63 7.79 -21.75 -0.52
N THR A 64 7.27 -22.80 0.11
CA THR A 64 7.92 -24.12 0.13
C THR A 64 6.89 -25.19 0.46
N PRO A 65 7.04 -26.41 -0.09
CA PRO A 65 6.20 -27.55 0.32
C PRO A 65 6.60 -28.14 1.69
N LEU A 66 7.65 -27.62 2.34
CA LEU A 66 8.01 -28.05 3.70
C LEU A 66 6.91 -27.64 4.70
N PRO A 67 6.54 -28.53 5.66
CA PRO A 67 5.60 -28.20 6.72
C PRO A 67 6.01 -26.96 7.52
N LEU A 68 5.05 -26.23 8.08
CA LEU A 68 5.33 -25.01 8.86
C LEU A 68 6.27 -25.27 10.05
N ASP A 69 6.09 -26.39 10.74
CA ASP A 69 6.95 -26.78 11.88
C ASP A 69 8.40 -26.96 11.44
N ASP A 70 8.63 -27.52 10.25
CA ASP A 70 9.97 -27.65 9.67
C ASP A 70 10.56 -26.29 9.32
N GLN A 71 9.76 -25.39 8.73
CA GLN A 71 10.23 -24.03 8.42
C GLN A 71 10.64 -23.28 9.69
N VAL A 72 9.84 -23.37 10.75
CA VAL A 72 10.13 -22.75 12.06
C VAL A 72 11.37 -23.38 12.68
N LEU A 73 11.50 -24.71 12.65
CA LEU A 73 12.65 -25.43 13.16
C LEU A 73 13.93 -25.05 12.42
N TYR A 74 13.89 -24.92 11.09
CA TYR A 74 15.03 -24.46 10.30
C TYR A 74 15.48 -23.08 10.74
N VAL A 75 14.56 -22.11 10.76
CA VAL A 75 14.90 -20.72 11.10
C VAL A 75 15.45 -20.59 12.52
N ARG A 76 14.86 -21.31 13.49
CA ARG A 76 15.28 -21.22 14.90
C ARG A 76 16.60 -21.90 15.20
N HIS A 77 16.94 -22.96 14.47
CA HIS A 77 18.08 -23.80 14.84
C HIS A 77 19.00 -24.15 13.68
N PHE A 78 18.50 -24.69 12.57
CA PHE A 78 19.37 -25.22 11.52
C PHE A 78 19.94 -24.18 10.55
N ALA A 79 19.36 -22.99 10.45
CA ALA A 79 19.86 -21.91 9.61
C ALA A 79 21.30 -21.50 9.96
N ARG A 80 21.67 -21.54 11.25
CA ARG A 80 23.06 -21.26 11.71
C ARG A 80 24.04 -22.40 11.41
N LEU A 81 23.53 -23.61 11.14
CA LEU A 81 24.32 -24.82 10.85
C LEU A 81 24.44 -25.07 9.34
N ASP A 82 23.72 -24.32 8.50
CA ASP A 82 23.77 -24.42 7.04
C ASP A 82 25.02 -23.73 6.47
N LEU A 83 26.15 -24.43 6.56
CA LEU A 83 27.46 -23.95 6.12
C LEU A 83 27.47 -23.56 4.63
N ALA A 84 26.75 -24.31 3.78
CA ALA A 84 26.67 -24.00 2.36
C ALA A 84 25.95 -22.66 2.15
N SER A 85 24.83 -22.44 2.83
CA SER A 85 24.11 -21.16 2.75
C SER A 85 24.94 -19.98 3.26
N ALA A 86 25.65 -20.17 4.39
CA ALA A 86 26.52 -19.15 4.98
C ALA A 86 27.66 -18.76 4.02
N ARG A 87 28.38 -19.75 3.46
CA ARG A 87 29.46 -19.53 2.50
C ARG A 87 28.98 -18.91 1.19
N GLN A 88 27.76 -19.25 0.74
CA GLN A 88 27.15 -18.62 -0.42
C GLN A 88 26.94 -17.12 -0.19
N ALA A 89 26.40 -16.76 0.98
CA ALA A 89 26.13 -15.37 1.35
C ALA A 89 27.42 -14.56 1.52
N GLU A 90 28.42 -15.12 2.22
CA GLU A 90 29.75 -14.49 2.39
C GLU A 90 30.40 -14.15 1.04
N ARG A 91 30.33 -15.08 0.09
CA ARG A 91 30.89 -14.92 -1.27
C ARG A 91 29.95 -14.20 -2.24
N ARG A 92 28.73 -13.86 -1.80
CA ARG A 92 27.66 -13.24 -2.60
C ARG A 92 27.42 -13.92 -3.94
N LEU A 93 27.44 -15.25 -3.95
CA LEU A 93 27.26 -16.02 -5.18
C LEU A 93 25.78 -16.03 -5.58
N THR A 94 25.47 -15.56 -6.79
CA THR A 94 24.11 -15.60 -7.37
C THR A 94 23.64 -17.04 -7.52
N ILE A 95 24.44 -17.87 -8.19
CA ILE A 95 24.15 -19.29 -8.39
C ILE A 95 25.12 -20.13 -7.56
N ALA A 96 24.60 -21.13 -6.86
CA ALA A 96 25.45 -22.11 -6.18
C ALA A 96 24.82 -23.49 -6.12
N HIS A 97 25.68 -24.49 -5.95
CA HIS A 97 25.36 -25.87 -5.66
C HIS A 97 25.93 -26.22 -4.28
N ARG A 98 25.22 -27.01 -3.46
CA ARG A 98 25.64 -27.34 -2.09
C ARG A 98 27.07 -27.88 -2.03
N TRP A 99 27.35 -28.86 -2.88
CA TRP A 99 28.63 -29.55 -2.87
C TRP A 99 29.78 -28.76 -3.51
N SER A 100 29.50 -27.59 -4.13
CA SER A 100 30.55 -26.63 -4.50
C SER A 100 30.95 -25.69 -3.36
N LEU A 101 30.20 -25.70 -2.24
CA LEU A 101 30.42 -24.82 -1.09
C LEU A 101 30.83 -25.57 0.17
N THR A 102 30.43 -26.83 0.30
CA THR A 102 30.80 -27.70 1.42
C THR A 102 31.32 -29.03 0.90
N ALA A 103 32.48 -29.47 1.41
CA ALA A 103 33.00 -30.79 1.10
C ALA A 103 32.17 -31.88 1.81
N PRO A 104 32.00 -33.09 1.23
CA PRO A 104 31.25 -34.18 1.84
C PRO A 104 31.73 -34.55 3.26
N ASP A 105 33.03 -34.45 3.51
CA ASP A 105 33.61 -34.77 4.83
C ASP A 105 33.25 -33.72 5.90
N GLU A 106 33.02 -32.46 5.52
CA GLU A 106 32.56 -31.41 6.46
C GLU A 106 31.12 -31.64 6.90
N MET A 107 30.31 -32.30 6.07
CA MET A 107 28.91 -32.60 6.35
C MET A 107 28.74 -33.94 7.06
N ARG A 108 29.67 -34.90 6.88
CA ARG A 108 29.54 -36.25 7.41
C ARG A 108 29.46 -36.23 8.94
N GLY A 109 28.37 -36.79 9.48
CA GLY A 109 28.14 -36.85 10.92
C GLY A 109 27.81 -35.50 11.57
N SER A 110 27.64 -34.43 10.78
CA SER A 110 27.17 -33.14 11.31
C SER A 110 25.69 -33.21 11.72
N GLU A 111 25.32 -32.45 12.74
CA GLU A 111 23.93 -32.30 13.18
C GLU A 111 23.01 -31.88 12.03
N PHE A 112 23.46 -30.93 11.19
CA PHE A 112 22.69 -30.49 10.03
C PHE A 112 22.47 -31.61 9.00
N GLN A 113 23.47 -32.47 8.77
CA GLN A 113 23.30 -33.61 7.86
C GLN A 113 22.36 -34.67 8.44
N GLU A 114 22.56 -35.04 9.70
CA GLU A 114 21.90 -36.18 10.34
C GLU A 114 20.47 -35.88 10.80
N GLU A 115 20.24 -34.67 11.31
CA GLU A 115 18.95 -34.29 11.92
C GLU A 115 18.09 -33.40 11.00
N TRP A 116 18.71 -32.67 10.06
CA TRP A 116 17.98 -31.82 9.12
C TRP A 116 17.83 -32.46 7.73
N LEU A 117 18.95 -32.68 7.03
CA LEU A 117 18.94 -33.07 5.62
C LEU A 117 18.47 -34.51 5.39
N ARG A 118 19.01 -35.48 6.14
CA ARG A 118 18.71 -36.91 5.95
C ARG A 118 17.23 -37.26 6.24
N PRO A 119 16.61 -36.81 7.35
CA PRO A 119 15.20 -37.13 7.63
C PRO A 119 14.23 -36.55 6.60
N ARG A 120 14.58 -35.40 6.01
CA ARG A 120 13.75 -34.68 5.02
C ARG A 120 14.09 -35.03 3.58
N ARG A 121 15.02 -35.97 3.36
CA ARG A 121 15.51 -36.35 2.03
C ARG A 121 15.96 -35.13 1.21
N LEU A 122 16.81 -34.29 1.80
CA LEU A 122 17.39 -33.11 1.14
C LEU A 122 18.85 -33.37 0.79
N ALA A 123 19.08 -34.39 -0.04
CA ALA A 123 20.41 -34.91 -0.36
C ALA A 123 21.22 -33.97 -1.26
N ASP A 124 20.56 -33.15 -2.08
CA ASP A 124 21.23 -32.14 -2.90
C ASP A 124 20.47 -30.82 -2.92
N ALA A 125 21.18 -29.73 -3.20
CA ALA A 125 20.54 -28.43 -3.32
C ALA A 125 21.26 -27.45 -4.26
N PHE A 126 20.46 -26.61 -4.92
CA PHE A 126 20.91 -25.54 -5.80
C PHE A 126 20.14 -24.25 -5.46
N TRP A 127 20.80 -23.11 -5.66
CA TRP A 127 20.24 -21.81 -5.33
C TRP A 127 20.45 -20.81 -6.45
N LEU A 128 19.48 -19.92 -6.63
CA LEU A 128 19.56 -18.71 -7.42
C LEU A 128 19.14 -17.53 -6.55
N ASN A 129 20.08 -16.64 -6.24
CA ASN A 129 19.93 -15.55 -5.28
C ASN A 129 20.01 -14.18 -5.96
N THR A 130 19.32 -13.19 -5.42
CA THR A 130 19.68 -11.78 -5.60
C THR A 130 20.10 -11.18 -4.28
N TYR A 131 20.92 -10.13 -4.31
CA TYR A 131 21.46 -9.49 -3.11
C TYR A 131 21.24 -7.98 -3.16
N ASP A 132 20.70 -7.41 -2.09
CA ASP A 132 20.65 -5.96 -1.83
C ASP A 132 21.45 -5.58 -0.56
N GLY A 133 22.13 -6.56 0.05
CA GLY A 133 22.91 -6.43 1.27
C GLY A 133 23.80 -7.66 1.51
N PRO A 134 24.21 -7.91 2.77
CA PRO A 134 25.07 -9.06 3.11
C PRO A 134 24.36 -10.41 3.01
N THR A 135 23.03 -10.43 3.09
CA THR A 135 22.19 -11.62 2.92
C THR A 135 21.46 -11.58 1.58
N ALA A 136 21.05 -12.75 1.08
CA ALA A 136 20.21 -12.82 -0.11
C ALA A 136 18.86 -12.11 0.14
N ARG A 137 18.48 -11.24 -0.80
CA ARG A 137 17.21 -10.52 -0.80
C ARG A 137 16.08 -11.40 -1.29
N HIS A 138 16.30 -12.11 -2.40
CA HIS A 138 15.41 -13.16 -2.90
C HIS A 138 16.23 -14.41 -3.23
N ARG A 139 15.63 -15.58 -3.08
CA ARG A 139 16.28 -16.86 -3.33
C ARG A 139 15.28 -17.87 -3.86
N VAL A 140 15.53 -18.40 -5.06
CA VAL A 140 14.99 -19.70 -5.46
C VAL A 140 15.91 -20.77 -4.90
N PHE A 141 15.34 -21.79 -4.28
CA PHE A 141 16.06 -22.98 -3.84
C PHE A 141 15.42 -24.23 -4.44
N LEU A 142 16.27 -25.13 -4.92
CA LEU A 142 15.90 -26.41 -5.49
C LEU A 142 16.55 -27.48 -4.63
N ASN A 143 15.77 -28.34 -3.97
CA ASN A 143 16.30 -29.47 -3.20
C ASN A 143 15.93 -30.79 -3.87
N PHE A 144 16.80 -31.79 -3.76
CA PHE A 144 16.60 -33.09 -4.39
C PHE A 144 16.73 -34.22 -3.37
N ALA A 145 15.92 -35.28 -3.55
CA ALA A 145 15.94 -36.47 -2.71
C ALA A 145 17.21 -37.32 -2.89
N ALA A 146 17.92 -37.15 -4.00
CA ALA A 146 19.18 -37.81 -4.30
C ALA A 146 20.22 -36.80 -4.79
N VAL A 147 21.50 -37.13 -4.59
CA VAL A 147 22.62 -36.35 -5.15
C VAL A 147 22.55 -36.40 -6.67
N GLN A 148 22.61 -35.24 -7.30
CA GLN A 148 22.57 -35.14 -8.76
C GLN A 148 23.91 -35.58 -9.35
N ASP A 149 23.85 -36.47 -10.35
CA ASP A 149 25.01 -36.86 -11.14
C ASP A 149 25.54 -35.69 -11.98
N GLY A 150 26.66 -35.89 -12.68
CA GLY A 150 27.29 -34.81 -13.45
C GLY A 150 26.37 -34.19 -14.50
N ALA A 151 25.65 -35.01 -15.26
CA ALA A 151 24.79 -34.53 -16.35
C ALA A 151 23.54 -33.81 -15.82
N ALA A 152 22.89 -34.37 -14.79
CA ALA A 152 21.74 -33.76 -14.14
C ALA A 152 22.11 -32.43 -13.46
N ARG A 153 23.26 -32.40 -12.77
CA ARG A 153 23.81 -31.19 -12.15
C ARG A 153 24.08 -30.09 -13.17
N ASP A 154 24.75 -30.43 -14.27
CA ASP A 154 25.06 -29.46 -15.33
C ASP A 154 23.78 -28.93 -15.99
N ARG A 155 22.76 -29.77 -16.15
CA ARG A 155 21.43 -29.34 -16.63
C ARG A 155 20.79 -28.32 -15.69
N VAL A 156 20.74 -28.59 -14.38
CA VAL A 156 20.15 -27.65 -13.39
C VAL A 156 20.92 -26.33 -13.36
N LEU A 157 22.26 -26.37 -13.32
CA LEU A 157 23.08 -25.16 -13.36
C LEU A 157 22.88 -24.35 -14.64
N THR A 158 22.70 -25.02 -15.78
CA THR A 158 22.39 -24.37 -17.06
C THR A 158 21.03 -23.65 -17.00
N LEU A 159 19.99 -24.31 -16.49
CA LEU A 159 18.68 -23.68 -16.30
C LEU A 159 18.77 -22.46 -15.38
N LEU A 160 19.46 -22.57 -14.23
CA LEU A 160 19.63 -21.45 -13.30
C LEU A 160 20.34 -20.26 -13.96
N ARG A 161 21.38 -20.50 -14.77
CA ARG A 161 22.09 -19.46 -15.53
C ARG A 161 21.22 -18.79 -16.57
N LEU A 162 20.36 -19.55 -17.26
CA LEU A 162 19.41 -19.00 -18.23
C LEU A 162 18.34 -18.15 -17.56
N MET A 163 17.94 -18.50 -16.33
CA MET A 163 16.93 -17.77 -15.55
C MET A 163 17.49 -16.56 -14.79
N GLU A 164 18.78 -16.54 -14.46
CA GLU A 164 19.41 -15.51 -13.62
C GLU A 164 19.07 -14.07 -14.04
N PRO A 165 19.24 -13.65 -15.31
CA PRO A 165 18.94 -12.27 -15.71
C PRO A 165 17.47 -11.90 -15.51
N ALA A 166 16.56 -12.82 -15.83
CA ALA A 166 15.12 -12.60 -15.68
C ALA A 166 14.71 -12.56 -14.20
N PHE A 167 15.27 -13.45 -13.37
CA PHE A 167 15.04 -13.45 -11.94
C PHE A 167 15.54 -12.15 -11.28
N GLN A 168 16.72 -11.68 -11.69
CA GLN A 168 17.28 -10.42 -11.21
C GLN A 168 16.41 -9.22 -11.61
N ALA A 169 16.06 -9.10 -12.89
CA ALA A 169 15.22 -8.00 -13.37
C ALA A 169 13.83 -8.00 -12.71
N GLY A 170 13.20 -9.17 -12.62
CA GLY A 170 11.90 -9.38 -12.00
C GLY A 170 11.86 -8.99 -10.53
N THR A 171 12.81 -9.50 -9.75
CA THR A 171 12.87 -9.21 -8.31
C THR A 171 13.24 -7.75 -8.04
N MET A 172 14.10 -7.13 -8.85
CA MET A 172 14.36 -5.69 -8.79
C MET A 172 13.12 -4.86 -9.08
N ALA A 173 12.33 -5.25 -10.09
CA ALA A 173 11.06 -4.60 -10.37
C ALA A 173 10.15 -4.71 -9.14
N LEU A 174 9.94 -5.93 -8.63
CA LEU A 174 9.10 -6.20 -7.46
C LEU A 174 9.48 -5.37 -6.22
N ASP A 175 10.78 -5.24 -5.92
CA ASP A 175 11.25 -4.42 -4.80
C ASP A 175 10.98 -2.93 -4.99
N ARG A 176 11.13 -2.41 -6.21
CA ARG A 176 10.78 -1.02 -6.55
C ARG A 176 9.28 -0.78 -6.38
N LEU A 177 8.44 -1.67 -6.89
CA LEU A 177 6.98 -1.60 -6.75
C LEU A 177 6.58 -1.50 -5.27
N GLY A 178 7.18 -2.33 -4.40
CA GLY A 178 6.94 -2.28 -2.96
C GLY A 178 7.42 -0.98 -2.32
N SER A 179 8.63 -0.52 -2.67
CA SER A 179 9.24 0.68 -2.09
C SER A 179 8.47 1.95 -2.44
N ASP A 180 8.06 2.08 -3.69
CA ASP A 180 7.28 3.23 -4.17
C ASP A 180 5.89 3.26 -3.53
N ALA A 181 5.27 2.10 -3.28
CA ALA A 181 3.96 2.03 -2.62
C ALA A 181 4.07 2.50 -1.16
N VAL A 182 5.12 2.10 -0.45
CA VAL A 182 5.42 2.58 0.91
C VAL A 182 5.71 4.09 0.92
N ALA A 183 6.42 4.61 -0.09
CA ALA A 183 6.67 6.05 -0.20
C ALA A 183 5.37 6.84 -0.45
N LEU A 184 4.49 6.35 -1.31
CA LEU A 184 3.18 6.94 -1.54
C LEU A 184 2.33 6.95 -0.26
N HIS A 185 2.22 5.80 0.42
CA HIS A 185 1.46 5.70 1.67
C HIS A 185 1.98 6.69 2.73
N ARG A 186 3.30 6.77 2.94
CA ARG A 186 3.91 7.76 3.85
C ARG A 186 3.61 9.20 3.46
N THR A 187 3.58 9.49 2.15
CA THR A 187 3.25 10.82 1.65
C THR A 187 1.78 11.16 1.92
N LEU A 188 0.87 10.20 1.71
CA LEU A 188 -0.55 10.36 2.02
C LEU A 188 -0.78 10.56 3.52
N ASP A 189 -0.09 9.81 4.38
CA ASP A 189 -0.16 9.99 5.84
C ASP A 189 0.30 11.39 6.28
N ALA A 190 1.32 11.96 5.61
CA ALA A 190 1.82 13.29 5.93
C ALA A 190 0.86 14.43 5.56
N LEU A 191 -0.10 14.19 4.64
CA LEU A 191 -1.04 15.21 4.17
C LEU A 191 -2.21 15.46 5.14
N ALA A 192 -2.34 14.69 6.24
CA ALA A 192 -3.43 14.79 7.21
C ALA A 192 -4.86 14.77 6.61
N HIS A 193 -5.01 14.22 5.40
CA HIS A 193 -6.28 14.06 4.69
C HIS A 193 -6.80 12.62 4.84
N ALA A 194 -8.10 12.46 5.03
CA ALA A 194 -8.74 11.16 5.20
C ALA A 194 -8.88 10.43 3.86
N VAL A 195 -7.82 9.72 3.47
CA VAL A 195 -7.73 9.00 2.19
C VAL A 195 -7.68 7.48 2.40
N GLN A 196 -8.37 6.74 1.52
CA GLN A 196 -8.18 5.30 1.31
C GLN A 196 -7.67 5.05 -0.11
N VAL A 197 -6.62 4.23 -0.22
CA VAL A 197 -6.16 3.66 -1.50
C VAL A 197 -6.69 2.24 -1.59
N SER A 198 -7.36 1.91 -2.69
CA SER A 198 -7.90 0.58 -2.99
C SER A 198 -7.33 0.01 -4.29
N ASP A 199 -7.29 -1.32 -4.40
CA ASP A 199 -7.00 -2.01 -5.67
C ASP A 199 -8.15 -1.81 -6.68
N ALA A 200 -7.95 -2.26 -7.92
CA ALA A 200 -8.95 -2.15 -8.98
C ALA A 200 -10.25 -2.94 -8.69
N ALA A 201 -10.22 -3.91 -7.76
CA ALA A 201 -11.41 -4.63 -7.30
C ALA A 201 -12.11 -3.92 -6.12
N GLY A 202 -11.59 -2.79 -5.66
CA GLY A 202 -12.14 -1.99 -4.57
C GLY A 202 -11.66 -2.39 -3.18
N ARG A 203 -10.79 -3.40 -3.04
CA ARG A 203 -10.23 -3.81 -1.76
C ARG A 203 -9.24 -2.77 -1.25
N ALA A 204 -9.40 -2.36 0.01
CA ALA A 204 -8.52 -1.37 0.63
C ALA A 204 -7.08 -1.90 0.75
N LEU A 205 -6.12 -1.15 0.20
CA LEU A 205 -4.67 -1.40 0.31
C LEU A 205 -4.04 -0.56 1.41
N HIS A 206 -4.52 0.67 1.61
CA HIS A 206 -4.03 1.57 2.63
C HIS A 206 -5.12 2.55 3.06
N ARG A 207 -5.15 2.86 4.36
CA ARG A 207 -5.97 3.92 4.96
C ARG A 207 -5.02 4.83 5.72
N THR A 208 -5.09 6.12 5.42
CA THR A 208 -4.31 7.13 6.13
C THR A 208 -4.66 7.16 7.62
N ALA A 209 -3.73 7.62 8.46
CA ALA A 209 -3.97 7.83 9.89
C ALA A 209 -5.19 8.75 10.15
N ALA A 210 -5.38 9.77 9.31
CA ALA A 210 -6.52 10.68 9.38
C ALA A 210 -7.86 9.96 9.11
N LEU A 211 -7.91 9.05 8.14
CA LEU A 211 -9.12 8.25 7.89
C LEU A 211 -9.39 7.26 9.02
N CYS A 212 -8.35 6.60 9.53
CA CYS A 212 -8.49 5.68 10.67
C CYS A 212 -9.03 6.40 11.92
N ALA A 213 -8.52 7.60 12.24
CA ALA A 213 -9.04 8.41 13.33
C ALA A 213 -10.50 8.83 13.10
N LEU A 214 -10.83 9.29 11.90
CA LEU A 214 -12.20 9.66 11.53
C LEU A 214 -13.17 8.47 11.70
N LEU A 215 -12.80 7.27 11.24
CA LEU A 215 -13.62 6.06 11.38
C LEU A 215 -13.74 5.60 12.84
N ALA A 216 -12.70 5.77 13.66
CA ALA A 216 -12.73 5.42 15.08
C ALA A 216 -13.67 6.33 15.88
N GLU A 217 -13.77 7.59 15.47
CA GLU A 217 -14.58 8.60 16.13
C GLU A 217 -16.04 8.68 15.62
N GLU A 218 -16.37 7.99 14.53
CA GLU A 218 -17.71 7.99 13.92
C GLU A 218 -18.63 6.92 14.54
N PRO A 219 -19.70 7.29 15.27
CA PRO A 219 -20.61 6.32 15.89
C PRO A 219 -21.30 5.40 14.87
N GLU A 220 -21.59 5.91 13.67
CA GLU A 220 -22.20 5.16 12.58
C GLU A 220 -21.16 4.66 11.56
N ARG A 221 -19.93 4.31 12.01
CA ARG A 221 -18.80 3.94 11.14
C ARG A 221 -19.14 2.94 10.03
N ALA A 222 -20.01 1.98 10.32
CA ALA A 222 -20.42 0.95 9.36
C ALA A 222 -21.09 1.55 8.12
N ARG A 223 -21.84 2.65 8.26
CA ARG A 223 -22.45 3.37 7.13
C ARG A 223 -21.40 4.09 6.29
N LEU A 224 -20.39 4.67 6.92
CA LEU A 224 -19.29 5.32 6.20
C LEU A 224 -18.39 4.30 5.49
N GLU A 225 -18.09 3.17 6.13
CA GLU A 225 -17.36 2.06 5.49
C GLU A 225 -18.13 1.45 4.32
N ALA A 226 -19.47 1.30 4.44
CA ALA A 226 -20.31 0.86 3.34
C ALA A 226 -20.28 1.84 2.16
N ALA A 227 -20.23 3.15 2.42
CA ALA A 227 -20.10 4.15 1.35
C ALA A 227 -18.72 4.19 0.71
N LEU A 228 -17.65 3.95 1.48
CA LEU A 228 -16.30 3.74 0.94
C LEU A 228 -16.28 2.54 -0.01
N ALA A 229 -16.86 1.40 0.40
CA ALA A 229 -16.94 0.20 -0.43
C ALA A 229 -17.80 0.43 -1.68
N ALA A 230 -18.95 1.08 -1.55
CA ALA A 230 -19.82 1.41 -2.68
C ALA A 230 -19.14 2.35 -3.68
N ALA A 231 -18.49 3.42 -3.21
CA ALA A 231 -17.73 4.34 -4.07
C ALA A 231 -16.57 3.63 -4.78
N ALA A 232 -15.87 2.71 -4.10
CA ALA A 232 -14.83 1.90 -4.74
C ALA A 232 -15.41 1.01 -5.85
N HIS A 233 -16.55 0.36 -5.58
CA HIS A 233 -17.24 -0.47 -6.56
C HIS A 233 -17.70 0.36 -7.78
N ASP A 234 -18.27 1.54 -7.56
CA ASP A 234 -18.71 2.43 -8.64
C ASP A 234 -17.54 2.84 -9.55
N VAL A 235 -16.38 3.19 -8.98
CA VAL A 235 -15.19 3.51 -9.79
C VAL A 235 -14.68 2.28 -10.54
N SER A 236 -14.63 1.12 -9.88
CA SER A 236 -14.21 -0.14 -10.49
C SER A 236 -15.07 -0.51 -11.70
N ALA A 237 -16.39 -0.37 -11.59
CA ALA A 237 -17.35 -0.65 -12.65
C ALA A 237 -17.16 0.24 -13.90
N LEU A 238 -16.55 1.41 -13.75
CA LEU A 238 -16.26 2.30 -14.87
C LEU A 238 -15.00 1.91 -15.64
N VAL A 239 -14.16 1.05 -15.07
CA VAL A 239 -12.85 0.60 -15.60
C VAL A 239 -12.88 -0.84 -16.13
N ALA A 240 -13.84 -1.64 -15.69
CA ALA A 240 -14.03 -3.00 -16.19
C ALA A 240 -14.04 -3.00 -17.73
N PRO A 241 -13.31 -3.93 -18.39
CA PRO A 241 -13.16 -3.93 -19.83
C PRO A 241 -14.54 -3.96 -20.50
N ARG A 242 -14.93 -2.82 -21.09
CA ARG A 242 -16.07 -2.79 -22.01
C ARG A 242 -15.63 -3.56 -23.24
N ALA A 243 -16.38 -4.60 -23.61
CA ALA A 243 -16.16 -5.34 -24.85
C ALA A 243 -15.97 -4.35 -26.01
N GLY A 244 -14.74 -4.20 -26.50
CA GLY A 244 -14.39 -3.41 -27.69
C GLY A 244 -14.07 -1.91 -27.53
N GLY A 245 -13.81 -1.37 -26.33
CA GLY A 245 -13.52 0.07 -26.16
C GLY A 245 -12.17 0.40 -25.53
N ALA A 246 -11.41 1.32 -26.13
CA ALA A 246 -10.21 1.90 -25.53
C ALA A 246 -10.55 2.53 -24.16
N ALA A 247 -9.72 2.26 -23.14
CA ALA A 247 -9.90 2.80 -21.80
C ALA A 247 -9.91 4.34 -21.86
N VAL A 248 -11.04 4.95 -21.52
CA VAL A 248 -11.16 6.40 -21.44
C VAL A 248 -10.33 6.87 -20.25
N LEU A 249 -9.16 7.45 -20.54
CA LEU A 249 -8.34 8.21 -19.59
C LEU A 249 -9.04 9.57 -19.30
N GLY A 250 -10.22 9.51 -18.70
CA GLY A 250 -10.91 10.64 -18.08
C GLY A 250 -10.79 10.56 -16.55
N HIS A 251 -11.02 11.66 -15.84
CA HIS A 251 -11.14 11.66 -14.38
C HIS A 251 -12.43 10.95 -13.98
N THR A 252 -12.43 9.64 -14.12
CA THR A 252 -13.55 8.79 -13.76
C THR A 252 -13.67 8.81 -12.25
N ALA A 253 -14.64 9.58 -11.77
CA ALA A 253 -14.86 9.82 -10.37
C ALA A 253 -16.28 9.45 -9.97
N ALA A 254 -16.42 8.73 -8.85
CA ALA A 254 -17.70 8.46 -8.22
C ALA A 254 -17.75 9.25 -6.90
N THR A 255 -18.88 9.89 -6.63
CA THR A 255 -19.08 10.63 -5.38
C THR A 255 -20.28 10.04 -4.65
N ARG A 256 -20.08 9.71 -3.36
CA ARG A 256 -21.13 9.26 -2.45
C ARG A 256 -21.17 10.20 -1.24
N THR A 257 -22.37 10.49 -0.76
CA THR A 257 -22.56 11.30 0.45
C THR A 257 -23.26 10.45 1.50
N VAL A 258 -22.77 10.51 2.74
CA VAL A 258 -23.36 9.84 3.89
C VAL A 258 -23.64 10.86 4.98
N ASP A 259 -24.88 10.87 5.42
CA ASP A 259 -25.35 11.69 6.53
C ASP A 259 -25.44 10.83 7.80
N THR A 260 -24.61 11.14 8.80
CA THR A 260 -24.57 10.50 10.13
C THR A 260 -24.97 11.52 11.21
N ALA A 261 -25.28 11.07 12.42
CA ALA A 261 -25.52 11.92 13.58
C ALA A 261 -24.42 12.97 13.80
N ARG A 262 -23.16 12.64 13.51
CA ARG A 262 -21.98 13.49 13.76
C ARG A 262 -21.71 14.49 12.63
N ALA A 263 -21.74 14.02 11.38
CA ALA A 263 -21.35 14.83 10.23
C ALA A 263 -21.99 14.35 8.92
N ARG A 264 -21.96 15.23 7.92
CA ARG A 264 -22.12 14.85 6.52
C ARG A 264 -20.75 14.53 5.94
N TYR A 265 -20.56 13.30 5.48
CA TYR A 265 -19.36 12.83 4.82
C TYR A 265 -19.57 12.80 3.31
N THR A 266 -18.57 13.24 2.55
CA THR A 266 -18.51 13.09 1.10
C THR A 266 -17.30 12.25 0.75
N VAL A 267 -17.55 11.08 0.18
CA VAL A 267 -16.56 10.13 -0.33
C VAL A 267 -16.44 10.34 -1.82
N ARG A 268 -15.26 10.78 -2.28
CA ARG A 268 -14.95 10.94 -3.69
C ARG A 268 -13.91 9.89 -4.09
N GLY A 269 -14.34 8.90 -4.85
CA GLY A 269 -13.47 7.94 -5.51
C GLY A 269 -12.96 8.50 -6.83
N THR A 270 -11.67 8.39 -7.11
CA THR A 270 -11.05 8.73 -8.39
C THR A 270 -10.12 7.61 -8.81
N LEU A 271 -10.14 7.29 -10.09
CA LEU A 271 -9.14 6.38 -10.66
C LEU A 271 -7.82 7.12 -10.88
N ALA A 272 -6.76 6.63 -10.26
CA ALA A 272 -5.41 7.15 -10.45
C ALA A 272 -4.50 6.04 -11.01
N PRO A 273 -3.56 6.36 -11.92
CA PRO A 273 -2.45 5.46 -12.21
C PRO A 273 -1.71 5.19 -10.90
N HIS A 274 -1.64 3.93 -10.48
CA HIS A 274 -0.80 3.55 -9.36
C HIS A 274 0.62 3.40 -9.91
N ALA A 275 1.51 4.32 -9.51
CA ALA A 275 2.86 4.46 -10.05
C ALA A 275 3.75 3.20 -9.93
N THR A 276 3.28 2.16 -9.26
CA THR A 276 4.09 1.07 -8.74
C THR A 276 3.76 -0.28 -9.35
N ALA A 277 3.03 -0.36 -10.46
CA ALA A 277 2.85 -1.61 -11.22
C ALA A 277 2.24 -1.43 -12.63
N GLY A 278 2.06 -0.19 -13.12
CA GLY A 278 1.18 0.05 -14.27
C GLY A 278 -0.28 -0.33 -14.01
N ARG A 279 -0.65 -0.52 -12.73
CA ARG A 279 -2.00 -0.87 -12.29
C ARG A 279 -2.76 0.39 -11.90
N LEU A 280 -4.07 0.33 -12.01
CA LEU A 280 -4.94 1.41 -11.58
C LEU A 280 -5.28 1.24 -10.09
N ALA A 281 -5.25 2.33 -9.34
CA ALA A 281 -5.73 2.39 -7.97
C ALA A 281 -6.95 3.30 -7.89
N ILE A 282 -7.84 2.98 -6.94
CA ILE A 282 -8.96 3.83 -6.61
C ILE A 282 -8.56 4.63 -5.37
N VAL A 283 -8.46 5.95 -5.52
CA VAL A 283 -8.19 6.87 -4.43
C VAL A 283 -9.52 7.44 -3.95
N LEU A 284 -9.88 7.15 -2.71
CA LEU A 284 -11.09 7.62 -2.05
C LEU A 284 -10.71 8.71 -1.07
N ASP A 285 -11.08 9.94 -1.37
CA ASP A 285 -10.97 11.08 -0.46
C ASP A 285 -12.26 11.23 0.35
N VAL A 286 -12.14 11.38 1.67
CA VAL A 286 -13.27 11.58 2.58
C VAL A 286 -13.17 12.97 3.18
N THR A 287 -14.10 13.83 2.78
CA THR A 287 -14.30 15.14 3.40
C THR A 287 -15.52 15.08 4.32
N HIS A 288 -15.53 15.87 5.39
CA HIS A 288 -16.66 15.91 6.31
C HIS A 288 -17.00 17.33 6.73
N ALA A 289 -18.29 17.59 6.87
CA ALA A 289 -18.84 18.81 7.45
C ALA A 289 -19.63 18.42 8.71
N PRO A 290 -19.18 18.82 9.92
CA PRO A 290 -19.89 18.52 11.15
C PRO A 290 -21.33 19.00 11.10
N ARG A 291 -22.27 18.20 11.62
CA ARG A 291 -23.66 18.64 11.77
C ARG A 291 -23.69 19.78 12.79
N GLY A 292 -24.07 20.98 12.34
CA GLY A 292 -24.03 22.22 13.12
C GLY A 292 -22.93 23.20 12.72
N ALA A 293 -21.91 22.79 11.93
CA ALA A 293 -20.87 23.70 11.46
C ALA A 293 -21.37 24.77 10.49
N ALA A 294 -22.50 24.55 9.82
CA ALA A 294 -23.21 25.59 9.04
C ALA A 294 -23.69 26.79 9.89
N GLN A 295 -23.56 26.71 11.23
CA GLN A 295 -23.87 27.78 12.18
C GLN A 295 -22.66 28.29 12.99
N ALA A 296 -21.45 27.75 12.79
CA ALA A 296 -20.28 28.21 13.52
C ALA A 296 -19.97 29.67 13.12
N THR A 297 -20.30 30.60 14.01
CA THR A 297 -19.92 32.00 13.80
C THR A 297 -18.41 32.11 13.89
N LEU A 298 -17.78 32.82 12.94
CA LEU A 298 -16.37 33.20 12.97
C LEU A 298 -16.02 33.73 14.37
N ASP A 299 -14.87 33.37 14.92
CA ASP A 299 -14.40 33.91 16.19
C ASP A 299 -14.08 35.42 16.09
N ASP A 300 -13.97 36.08 17.24
CA ASP A 300 -13.75 37.53 17.30
C ASP A 300 -12.43 37.94 16.62
N ASP A 301 -11.40 37.13 16.70
CA ASP A 301 -10.08 37.40 16.12
C ASP A 301 -10.13 37.38 14.59
N THR A 302 -10.80 36.39 14.04
CA THR A 302 -11.06 36.24 12.60
C THR A 302 -11.91 37.38 12.08
N LEU A 303 -12.92 37.83 12.84
CA LEU A 303 -13.75 38.97 12.46
C LEU A 303 -12.96 40.28 12.41
N ARG A 304 -12.08 40.51 13.39
CA ARG A 304 -11.19 41.68 13.40
C ARG A 304 -10.20 41.64 12.23
N ALA A 305 -9.58 40.48 12.00
CA ALA A 305 -8.60 40.31 10.93
C ALA A 305 -9.22 40.43 9.52
N ARG A 306 -10.38 39.80 9.29
CA ARG A 306 -11.02 39.72 7.97
C ARG A 306 -11.72 41.02 7.56
N TYR A 307 -12.33 41.73 8.50
CA TYR A 307 -13.18 42.89 8.22
C TYR A 307 -12.68 44.20 8.83
N GLY A 308 -11.52 44.20 9.50
CA GLY A 308 -10.97 45.38 10.16
C GLY A 308 -11.88 45.93 11.27
N LEU A 309 -12.66 45.06 11.91
CA LEU A 309 -13.53 45.45 13.02
C LEU A 309 -12.68 45.71 14.26
N THR A 310 -13.05 46.72 15.04
CA THR A 310 -12.55 46.93 16.40
C THR A 310 -13.29 46.00 17.36
N ALA A 311 -12.75 45.78 18.57
CA ALA A 311 -13.42 44.98 19.60
C ALA A 311 -14.86 45.48 19.88
N ARG A 312 -15.06 46.80 19.85
CA ARG A 312 -16.39 47.39 20.04
C ARG A 312 -17.34 47.13 18.88
N GLU A 313 -16.83 47.16 17.65
CA GLU A 313 -17.62 46.85 16.45
C GLU A 313 -17.95 45.36 16.34
N VAL A 314 -17.08 44.47 16.82
CA VAL A 314 -17.37 43.03 16.95
C VAL A 314 -18.54 42.82 17.92
N ALA A 315 -18.52 43.45 19.09
CA ALA A 315 -19.63 43.37 20.04
C ALA A 315 -20.96 43.86 19.43
N VAL A 316 -20.94 44.97 18.68
CA VAL A 316 -22.13 45.47 17.96
C VAL A 316 -22.57 44.50 16.87
N ALA A 317 -21.65 43.90 16.11
CA ALA A 317 -21.97 42.92 15.08
C ALA A 317 -22.64 41.65 15.64
N ARG A 318 -22.17 41.18 16.80
CA ARG A 318 -22.77 40.04 17.53
C ARG A 318 -24.22 40.33 17.93
N LEU A 319 -24.47 41.49 18.55
CA LEU A 319 -25.81 41.91 18.95
C LEU A 319 -26.74 42.15 17.75
N LEU A 320 -26.20 42.61 16.62
CA LEU A 320 -26.95 42.71 15.36
C LEU A 320 -27.34 41.33 14.81
N ALA A 321 -26.47 40.33 14.94
CA ALA A 321 -26.77 38.96 14.51
C ALA A 321 -27.86 38.31 15.36
N GLU A 322 -28.01 38.73 16.62
CA GLU A 322 -29.12 38.40 17.52
C GLU A 322 -30.43 39.15 17.19
N ARG A 323 -30.43 40.02 16.17
CA ARG A 323 -31.58 40.84 15.73
C ARG A 323 -32.06 41.90 16.71
N LEU A 324 -31.22 42.33 17.65
CA LEU A 324 -31.55 43.46 18.52
C LEU A 324 -31.71 44.75 17.72
N SER A 325 -32.52 45.67 18.23
CA SER A 325 -32.70 47.05 17.77
C SER A 325 -31.59 47.99 18.26
N ASP A 326 -31.46 49.18 17.68
CA ASP A 326 -30.43 50.15 18.08
C ASP A 326 -30.60 50.61 19.54
N ALA A 327 -31.85 50.69 20.03
CA ALA A 327 -32.14 51.02 21.43
C ALA A 327 -31.70 49.88 22.38
N GLU A 328 -31.96 48.62 22.03
CA GLU A 328 -31.53 47.47 22.84
C GLU A 328 -30.00 47.30 22.84
N ILE A 329 -29.36 47.54 21.69
CA ILE A 329 -27.90 47.58 21.58
C ILE A 329 -27.35 48.71 22.45
N ALA A 330 -27.94 49.91 22.40
CA ALA A 330 -27.51 51.04 23.21
C ALA A 330 -27.57 50.73 24.70
N THR A 331 -28.67 50.11 25.17
CA THR A 331 -28.84 49.66 26.55
C THR A 331 -27.79 48.64 26.95
N ARG A 332 -27.59 47.57 26.17
CA ARG A 332 -26.59 46.53 26.49
C ARG A 332 -25.17 47.05 26.52
N LEU A 333 -24.89 48.06 25.70
CA LEU A 333 -23.55 48.60 25.53
C LEU A 333 -23.29 49.85 26.41
N GLY A 334 -24.28 50.33 27.15
CA GLY A 334 -24.16 51.53 27.99
C GLY A 334 -23.92 52.81 27.20
N THR A 335 -24.52 52.94 26.01
CA THR A 335 -24.35 54.09 25.10
C THR A 335 -25.67 54.74 24.73
N SER A 336 -25.66 55.90 24.08
CA SER A 336 -26.90 56.51 23.55
C SER A 336 -27.42 55.77 22.31
N PRO A 337 -28.73 55.78 22.03
CA PRO A 337 -29.29 55.21 20.79
C PRO A 337 -28.67 55.79 19.52
N ASN A 338 -28.31 57.08 19.51
CA ASN A 338 -27.67 57.72 18.37
C ASN A 338 -26.24 57.17 18.15
N THR A 339 -25.49 56.96 19.23
CA THR A 339 -24.16 56.34 19.18
C THR A 339 -24.23 54.89 18.69
N ALA A 340 -25.19 54.10 19.18
CA ALA A 340 -25.41 52.74 18.71
C ALA A 340 -25.74 52.69 17.21
N ARG A 341 -26.60 53.59 16.72
CA ARG A 341 -26.92 53.72 15.29
C ARG A 341 -25.67 53.97 14.44
N THR A 342 -24.81 54.90 14.85
CA THR A 342 -23.53 55.17 14.15
C THR A 342 -22.61 53.94 14.13
N HIS A 343 -22.53 53.19 15.24
CA HIS A 343 -21.75 51.95 15.26
C HIS A 343 -22.34 50.87 14.33
N VAL A 344 -23.66 50.73 14.29
CA VAL A 344 -24.35 49.78 13.39
C VAL A 344 -24.08 50.11 11.92
N GLU A 345 -24.10 51.39 11.56
CA GLU A 345 -23.79 51.85 10.20
C GLU A 345 -22.34 51.51 9.81
N ARG A 346 -21.38 51.84 10.68
CA ARG A 346 -19.96 51.51 10.47
C ARG A 346 -19.71 50.01 10.34
N VAL A 347 -20.35 49.19 11.18
CA VAL A 347 -20.27 47.72 11.11
C VAL A 347 -20.80 47.21 9.77
N ARG A 348 -21.96 47.70 9.31
CA ARG A 348 -22.54 47.28 8.02
C ARG A 348 -21.66 47.69 6.83
N THR A 349 -21.07 48.88 6.88
CA THR A 349 -20.11 49.34 5.87
C THR A 349 -18.87 48.44 5.84
N LYS A 350 -18.28 48.14 7.00
CA LYS A 350 -17.09 47.27 7.08
C LYS A 350 -17.37 45.81 6.68
N LEU A 351 -18.57 45.32 6.95
CA LEU A 351 -19.02 43.98 6.53
C LEU A 351 -19.52 43.92 5.08
N GLY A 352 -19.63 45.08 4.40
CA GLY A 352 -20.11 45.17 3.02
C GLY A 352 -21.54 44.66 2.84
N VAL A 353 -22.45 45.00 3.77
CA VAL A 353 -23.85 44.54 3.75
C VAL A 353 -24.85 45.69 3.63
N ALA A 354 -25.82 45.51 2.74
CA ALA A 354 -26.83 46.53 2.45
C ALA A 354 -27.99 46.48 3.42
N LYS A 355 -28.29 45.33 4.04
CA LYS A 355 -29.40 45.18 5.00
C LYS A 355 -28.91 44.72 6.37
N ARG A 356 -29.57 45.19 7.44
CA ARG A 356 -29.26 44.79 8.83
C ARG A 356 -29.28 43.26 9.02
N GLY A 357 -30.28 42.60 8.41
CA GLY A 357 -30.45 41.14 8.53
C GLY A 357 -29.35 40.31 7.88
N GLU A 358 -28.50 40.90 7.02
CA GLU A 358 -27.39 40.21 6.34
C GLU A 358 -26.15 40.08 7.23
N VAL A 359 -26.05 40.87 8.32
CA VAL A 359 -24.90 40.86 9.25
C VAL A 359 -24.66 39.46 9.79
N GLY A 360 -25.71 38.78 10.25
CA GLY A 360 -25.59 37.42 10.79
C GLY A 360 -25.07 36.40 9.78
N ALA A 361 -25.32 36.58 8.48
CA ALA A 361 -24.80 35.70 7.45
C ALA A 361 -23.29 35.90 7.24
N ARG A 362 -22.82 37.16 7.26
CA ARG A 362 -21.37 37.48 7.17
C ARG A 362 -20.57 36.94 8.34
N LEU A 363 -21.15 36.94 9.55
CA LEU A 363 -20.49 36.36 10.72
C LEU A 363 -20.35 34.84 10.67
N ARG A 364 -21.07 34.13 9.78
CA ARG A 364 -20.99 32.67 9.62
C ARG A 364 -20.06 32.20 8.48
N GLY A 365 -19.25 33.10 7.93
CA GLY A 365 -18.23 32.76 6.93
C GLY A 365 -18.67 32.86 5.46
N GLY A 366 -19.82 33.46 5.17
CA GLY A 366 -20.38 33.65 3.81
C GLY A 366 -19.70 34.70 2.93
#